data_AF-A0AAD4SX11-F1
#
_entry.id   AF-A0AAD4SX11-F1
#
_cell.length_a   1.000
_cell.length_b   1.000
_cell.length_c   1.000
_cell.angle_alpha   90.00
_cell.angle_beta   90.00
_cell.angle_gamma   90.00
#
_symmetry.space_group_name_H-M   'P 1'
#
loop_
_entity.id
_entity.type
_entity.pdbx_description
1 polymer ?
#
loop_
_entity_poly.entity_id
_entity_poly.type
_entity_poly.pdbx_seq_one_letter_code
_entity_poly.pdbx_strand_id
1 'polypeptide(L)' 'MSKFMNLAWWLLILTIFINEDPIEGRTIMNAMKDKAIVKTIKVGTNEIIDCYDIYRQPSLNHPLLRNHTIQV' A
#
# COMPACT_ATOMS: atom_id res chain seq x y z
N MET A 1 -20.30 33.82 19.97
CA MET A 1 -19.55 32.59 20.34
C MET A 1 -19.84 31.37 19.45
N SER A 2 -21.09 30.98 19.19
CA SER A 2 -21.41 29.71 18.50
C SER A 2 -20.80 29.54 17.09
N LYS A 3 -20.77 30.59 16.26
CA LYS A 3 -20.21 30.52 14.89
C LYS A 3 -18.70 30.26 14.87
N PHE A 4 -17.97 30.76 15.88
CA PHE A 4 -16.52 30.56 16.00
C PHE A 4 -16.18 29.12 16.37
N MET A 5 -17.00 28.50 17.22
CA MET A 5 -16.84 27.10 17.61
C MET A 5 -17.06 26.14 16.43
N ASN A 6 -18.03 26.45 15.54
CA ASN A 6 -18.25 25.68 14.32
C ASN A 6 -17.08 25.79 13.33
N LEU A 7 -16.51 26.99 13.19
CA LEU A 7 -15.35 27.19 12.31
C LEU A 7 -14.13 26.41 12.83
N ALA A 8 -13.86 26.48 14.14
CA ALA A 8 -12.77 25.74 14.77
C ALA A 8 -12.94 24.22 14.63
N TRP A 9 -14.16 23.70 14.80
CA TRP A 9 -14.46 22.29 14.59
C TRP A 9 -14.23 21.86 13.15
N TRP A 10 -14.67 22.68 12.19
CA TRP A 10 -14.48 22.38 10.78
C TRP A 10 -13.01 22.36 10.38
N LEU A 11 -12.20 23.27 10.94
CA LEU A 11 -10.75 23.29 10.74
C LEU A 11 -10.09 22.04 11.34
N LEU A 12 -10.51 21.56 12.51
CA LEU A 12 -10.01 20.31 13.11
C LEU A 12 -10.34 19.07 12.28
N ILE A 13 -11.55 19.01 11.70
CA ILE A 13 -11.91 17.91 10.79
C ILE A 13 -11.08 17.98 9.52
N LEU A 14 -10.88 19.17 8.96
CA LEU A 14 -10.06 19.37 7.76
C LEU A 14 -8.61 18.91 7.97
N THR A 15 -8.00 19.19 9.12
CA THR A 15 -6.64 18.73 9.41
C THR A 15 -6.56 17.21 9.50
N ILE A 16 -7.56 16.54 10.08
CA ILE A 16 -7.62 15.07 10.14
C ILE A 16 -7.69 14.46 8.73
N PHE A 17 -8.51 15.03 7.84
CA PHE A 17 -8.63 14.53 6.46
C PHE A 17 -7.39 14.77 5.60
N ILE A 18 -6.63 15.86 5.86
CA ILE A 18 -5.40 16.17 5.10
C ILE A 18 -4.21 15.33 5.60
N ASN A 19 -4.23 14.89 6.86
CA ASN A 19 -3.22 14.01 7.44
C ASN A 19 -3.41 12.53 7.06
N GLU A 20 -4.41 12.19 6.26
CA GLU A 20 -4.48 10.87 5.63
C GLU A 20 -3.40 10.83 4.56
N ASP A 21 -2.18 10.51 4.99
CA ASP A 21 -1.02 10.35 4.12
C ASP A 21 -1.45 9.53 2.89
N PRO A 22 -1.16 10.01 1.67
CA PRO A 22 -1.48 9.22 0.48
C PRO A 22 -0.80 7.88 0.66
N ILE A 23 -1.59 6.81 0.73
CA ILE A 23 -1.15 5.45 1.04
C ILE A 23 -0.04 5.08 0.05
N GLU A 24 1.21 5.32 0.43
CA GLU A 24 2.38 5.25 -0.43
C GLU A 24 2.53 3.85 -1.03
N GLY A 25 2.06 2.84 -0.28
CA GLY A 25 1.97 1.46 -0.72
C GLY A 25 1.09 1.25 -1.97
N ARG A 26 0.04 2.05 -2.20
CA ARG A 26 -0.88 1.86 -3.34
C ARG A 26 -0.24 2.29 -4.66
N THR A 27 0.55 3.37 -4.65
CA THR A 27 1.27 3.87 -5.83
C THR A 27 2.49 3.01 -6.16
N ILE A 28 3.23 2.55 -5.14
CA ILE A 28 4.36 1.62 -5.31
C ILE A 28 3.89 0.28 -5.88
N MET A 29 2.75 -0.25 -5.39
CA MET A 29 2.23 -1.53 -5.85
C MET A 29 1.90 -1.55 -7.34
N ASN A 30 1.36 -0.46 -7.90
CA ASN A 30 1.05 -0.38 -9.34
C ASN A 30 2.31 -0.32 -10.22
N ALA A 31 3.37 0.40 -9.78
CA ALA A 31 4.63 0.48 -10.53
C ALA A 31 5.49 -0.79 -10.41
N MET A 32 5.38 -1.53 -9.28
CA MET A 32 6.12 -2.77 -9.05
C MET A 32 5.43 -4.01 -9.62
N LYS A 33 4.10 -3.95 -9.84
CA LYS A 33 3.28 -5.07 -10.31
C LYS A 33 3.88 -5.74 -11.56
N ASP A 34 4.23 -4.95 -12.56
CA ASP A 34 4.72 -5.46 -13.85
C ASP A 34 6.17 -5.99 -13.80
N LYS A 35 6.95 -5.62 -12.77
CA LYS A 35 8.37 -5.97 -12.66
C LYS A 35 8.64 -7.10 -11.65
N ALA A 36 7.68 -7.41 -10.78
CA ALA A 36 7.82 -8.37 -9.70
C ALA A 36 7.12 -9.72 -9.97
N ILE A 37 6.14 -9.75 -10.88
CA ILE A 37 5.50 -10.99 -11.33
C ILE A 37 6.50 -11.77 -12.18
N VAL A 38 6.91 -12.94 -11.70
CA VAL A 38 7.84 -13.83 -12.43
C VAL A 38 7.11 -14.81 -13.33
N LYS A 39 5.84 -15.09 -13.03
CA LYS A 39 5.01 -16.00 -13.82
C LYS A 39 3.54 -15.69 -13.58
N THR A 40 2.75 -15.77 -14.64
CA THR A 40 1.28 -15.75 -14.55
C THR A 40 0.76 -17.09 -15.01
N ILE A 41 -0.08 -17.73 -14.21
CA ILE A 41 -0.72 -19.01 -14.50
C ILE A 41 -2.22 -18.74 -14.66
N LYS A 42 -2.78 -19.13 -15.81
CA LYS A 42 -4.23 -19.08 -16.02
C LYS A 42 -4.83 -20.44 -15.71
N VAL A 43 -5.77 -20.48 -14.78
CA VAL A 43 -6.49 -21.71 -14.40
C VAL A 43 -7.94 -21.55 -14.83
N GLY A 44 -8.42 -22.45 -15.69
CA GLY A 44 -9.75 -22.35 -16.26
C GLY A 44 -9.98 -21.03 -17.04
N THR A 45 -11.22 -20.55 -17.05
CA THR A 45 -11.63 -19.36 -17.80
C THR A 45 -11.40 -18.05 -17.06
N ASN A 46 -11.49 -18.03 -15.72
CA ASN A 46 -11.58 -16.79 -14.95
C ASN A 46 -10.59 -16.69 -13.77
N GLU A 47 -9.64 -17.62 -13.65
CA GLU A 47 -8.66 -17.58 -12.56
C GLU A 47 -7.25 -17.28 -13.12
N ILE A 48 -6.61 -16.27 -12.53
CA ILE A 48 -5.25 -15.86 -12.85
C ILE A 48 -4.47 -15.88 -11.54
N ILE A 49 -3.40 -16.68 -11.51
CA ILE A 49 -2.48 -16.80 -10.38
C ILE A 49 -1.17 -16.15 -10.80
N ASP A 50 -0.84 -15.01 -10.20
CA ASP A 50 0.44 -14.36 -10.39
C ASP A 50 1.45 -14.84 -9.33
N CYS A 51 2.54 -15.44 -9.79
CA CYS A 51 3.68 -15.82 -8.98
C CYS A 51 4.65 -14.65 -8.85
N TYR A 52 5.11 -14.39 -7.64
CA TYR A 52 6.10 -13.38 -7.32
C TYR A 52 7.40 -14.05 -6.82
N ASP A 53 8.54 -13.40 -7.07
CA ASP A 53 9.77 -13.74 -6.36
C ASP A 53 9.65 -13.29 -4.90
N ILE A 54 9.69 -14.25 -3.98
CA ILE A 54 9.52 -14.03 -2.53
C ILE A 54 10.55 -13.06 -1.95
N TYR A 55 11.75 -12.98 -2.52
CA TYR A 55 12.80 -12.07 -2.06
C TYR A 55 12.67 -10.64 -2.62
N ARG A 56 11.80 -10.44 -3.62
CA ARG A 56 11.64 -9.16 -4.34
C ARG A 56 10.29 -8.50 -4.05
N GLN A 57 9.53 -9.03 -3.09
CA GLN A 57 8.24 -8.47 -2.71
C GLN A 57 8.41 -7.06 -2.08
N PRO A 58 7.53 -6.10 -2.40
CA PRO A 58 7.64 -4.72 -1.91
C PRO A 58 7.61 -4.60 -0.38
N SER A 59 6.92 -5.52 0.29
CA SER A 59 6.82 -5.57 1.76
C SER A 59 8.19 -5.71 2.43
N LEU A 60 9.17 -6.36 1.79
CA LEU A 60 10.54 -6.49 2.33
C LEU A 60 11.32 -5.18 2.32
N ASN A 61 10.88 -4.15 1.60
CA ASN A 61 11.48 -2.81 1.68
C ASN A 61 11.16 -2.11 3.00
N HIS A 62 10.28 -2.68 3.82
CA HIS A 62 9.95 -2.13 5.12
C HIS A 62 11.18 -2.11 6.04
N PRO A 63 11.50 -0.98 6.72
CA PRO A 63 12.71 -0.87 7.55
C PRO A 63 12.86 -1.97 8.61
N LEU A 64 11.75 -2.44 9.18
CA LEU A 64 11.73 -3.52 10.19
C LEU A 64 12.09 -4.90 9.63
N LEU A 65 12.04 -5.09 8.30
CA LEU A 65 12.37 -6.35 7.65
C LEU A 65 13.78 -6.33 7.03
N ARG A 66 14.57 -5.29 7.29
CA ARG A 66 15.98 -5.24 6.90
C ARG A 66 16.73 -6.41 7.57
N ASN A 67 17.33 -7.27 6.75
CA ASN A 67 18.03 -8.51 7.16
C ASN A 67 17.12 -9.63 7.69
N HIS A 68 15.81 -9.55 7.44
CA HIS A 68 14.91 -10.67 7.72
C HIS A 68 15.30 -11.89 6.87
N THR A 69 15.56 -13.03 7.51
CA THR A 69 15.77 -14.29 6.80
C THR A 69 14.42 -14.95 6.54
N ILE A 70 14.08 -15.11 5.27
CA ILE A 70 12.86 -15.80 4.87
C ILE A 70 13.03 -17.29 5.17
N GLN A 71 12.11 -17.86 5.93
CA GLN A 71 11.99 -19.31 6.11
C GLN A 71 11.18 -19.87 4.95
N VAL A 72 11.70 -20.91 4.30
CA VAL A 72 11.08 -21.61 3.16
C VAL A 72 10.82 -23.06 3.50
#